data_AF-A0A661Y9T7-F1
#
_entry.id   AF-A0A661Y9T7-F1
#
_cell.length_a   1.000
_cell.length_b   1.000
_cell.length_c   1.000
_cell.angle_alpha   90.00
_cell.angle_beta   90.00
_cell.angle_gamma   90.00
#
_symmetry.space_group_name_H-M   'P 1'
#
loop_
_entity.id
_entity.type
_entity.pdbx_description
1 polymer ?
#
loop_
_entity_poly.entity_id
_entity_poly.type
_entity_poly.pdbx_seq_one_letter_code
_entity_poly.pdbx_strand_id
1 'polypeptide(L)'
;MNAVQKIFQMYGSQYMALYGDRMPKSHKKTIRDIIKCRNGAFGTMVYECRECRNLHFVHCCCGNRHCPNCQQSKADQWLNQQMKKLLPTHYFLLTITLPQDLRDVVRSHQRESYGALFACTNEALKKLAQDKRFVGSDQIGYLAALHTWGGMLQYHPHLHLVIPGGALSDHNEQWLSSRQDLFVHTKPLEIIFKAKFKGAMKKAGLLHKIDPAVWKQQWVIDSQAVGQGQNSLRYLSRYVFRVAISNNRIKSIENGVIKFLYKDRKRKKWKVMALDAMEFIRRFLQHVLPKGFMKIRHYGFLNPNCALSIEKIRELISFIHDIVALFTQIREPEMPGIKYSHCGHDLKFVFFAKPEARSRPG
;
A
#
# COMPACT_ATOMS: atom_id res chain seq x y z
N MET A 1 18.88 -3.09 -13.74
CA MET A 1 19.01 -3.23 -12.27
C MET A 1 18.23 -2.10 -11.60
N ASN A 2 17.55 -2.36 -10.48
CA ASN A 2 16.77 -1.34 -9.77
C ASN A 2 17.67 -0.42 -8.94
N ALA A 3 17.42 0.89 -8.99
CA ALA A 3 18.26 1.90 -8.35
C ALA A 3 18.31 1.76 -6.82
N VAL A 4 17.20 1.39 -6.17
CA VAL A 4 17.19 1.13 -4.71
C VAL A 4 18.05 -0.08 -4.37
N GLN A 5 18.00 -1.14 -5.18
CA GLN A 5 18.89 -2.29 -4.98
C GLN A 5 20.36 -1.88 -5.12
N LYS A 6 20.70 -1.08 -6.14
CA LYS A 6 22.06 -0.56 -6.34
C LYS A 6 22.53 0.27 -5.14
N ILE A 7 21.68 1.13 -4.59
CA ILE A 7 21.97 1.91 -3.36
C ILE A 7 22.31 0.98 -2.19
N PHE A 8 21.49 -0.06 -1.95
CA PHE A 8 21.78 -1.00 -0.86
C PHE A 8 23.01 -1.87 -1.11
N GLN A 9 23.33 -2.19 -2.38
CA GLN A 9 24.57 -2.91 -2.72
C GLN A 9 25.80 -2.05 -2.44
N MET A 10 25.76 -0.75 -2.77
CA MET A 10 26.88 0.16 -2.55
C MET A 10 27.07 0.54 -1.08
N TYR A 11 25.98 0.88 -0.38
CA TYR A 11 26.05 1.54 0.94
C TYR A 11 25.43 0.71 2.09
N GLY A 12 24.79 -0.41 1.79
CA GLY A 12 24.05 -1.21 2.79
C GLY A 12 24.97 -1.83 3.85
N SER A 13 26.14 -2.33 3.47
CA SER A 13 27.12 -2.91 4.41
C SER A 13 27.66 -1.85 5.37
N GLN A 14 28.02 -0.67 4.86
CA GLN A 14 28.44 0.47 5.68
C GLN A 14 27.33 0.92 6.65
N TYR A 15 26.09 1.03 6.17
CA TYR A 15 24.95 1.36 7.03
C TYR A 15 24.74 0.31 8.13
N MET A 16 24.90 -0.98 7.81
CA MET A 16 24.82 -2.06 8.79
C MET A 16 25.94 -2.01 9.82
N ALA A 17 27.17 -1.63 9.44
CA ALA A 17 28.27 -1.46 10.37
C ALA A 17 28.04 -0.28 11.33
N LEU A 18 27.56 0.86 10.83
CA LEU A 18 27.35 2.06 11.64
C LEU A 18 26.12 1.99 12.58
N TYR A 19 25.04 1.35 12.13
CA TYR A 19 23.74 1.42 12.82
C TYR A 19 23.17 0.04 13.20
N GLY A 20 23.92 -1.04 12.93
CA GLY A 20 23.46 -2.42 13.07
C GLY A 20 22.87 -2.74 14.44
N ASP A 21 23.54 -2.34 15.51
CA ASP A 21 23.20 -2.80 16.87
C ASP A 21 21.84 -2.29 17.35
N ARG A 22 21.45 -1.09 16.91
CA ARG A 22 20.17 -0.44 17.25
C ARG A 22 19.07 -0.73 16.22
N MET A 23 19.36 -1.53 15.19
CA MET A 23 18.45 -1.72 14.06
C MET A 23 17.46 -2.88 14.31
N PRO A 24 16.16 -2.69 14.03
CA PRO A 24 15.19 -3.78 14.06
C PRO A 24 15.58 -4.94 13.14
N LYS A 25 15.32 -6.18 13.57
CA LYS A 25 15.58 -7.40 12.77
C LYS A 25 14.92 -7.35 11.39
N SER A 26 13.74 -6.71 11.28
CA SER A 26 13.02 -6.51 10.02
C SER A 26 13.79 -5.63 9.03
N HIS A 27 14.48 -4.60 9.51
CA HIS A 27 15.29 -3.71 8.68
C HIS A 27 16.54 -4.45 8.19
N LYS A 28 17.27 -5.13 9.08
CA LYS A 28 18.42 -5.99 8.72
C LYS A 28 18.04 -7.05 7.68
N LYS A 29 16.88 -7.68 7.83
CA LYS A 29 16.36 -8.65 6.85
C LYS A 29 16.07 -7.96 5.51
N THR A 30 15.44 -6.79 5.52
CA THR A 30 15.08 -6.05 4.31
C THR A 30 16.31 -5.63 3.50
N ILE A 31 17.35 -5.11 4.17
CA ILE A 31 18.63 -4.78 3.53
C ILE A 31 19.19 -6.02 2.82
N ARG A 32 19.37 -7.13 3.55
CA ARG A 32 19.92 -8.38 3.01
C ARG A 32 19.10 -8.93 1.85
N ASP A 33 17.78 -8.93 1.98
CA ASP A 33 16.88 -9.43 0.94
C ASP A 33 16.95 -8.60 -0.34
N ILE A 34 17.00 -7.26 -0.22
CA ILE A 34 17.09 -6.36 -1.37
C ILE A 34 18.43 -6.54 -2.08
N ILE A 35 19.55 -6.56 -1.35
CA ILE A 35 20.90 -6.77 -1.91
C ILE A 35 20.95 -8.05 -2.74
N LYS A 36 20.42 -9.14 -2.17
CA LYS A 36 20.45 -10.49 -2.75
C LYS A 36 19.30 -10.79 -3.73
N CYS A 37 18.43 -9.83 -4.02
CA CYS A 37 17.28 -10.08 -4.87
C CYS A 37 17.71 -10.33 -6.33
N ARG A 38 17.23 -11.41 -6.97
CA ARG A 38 17.54 -11.76 -8.38
C ARG A 38 19.03 -12.04 -8.65
N ASN A 39 19.81 -12.48 -7.66
CA ASN A 39 21.23 -12.84 -7.83
C ASN A 39 21.55 -14.33 -7.59
N GLY A 40 20.53 -15.19 -7.55
CA GLY A 40 20.66 -16.63 -7.28
C GLY A 40 20.50 -17.04 -5.81
N ALA A 41 20.65 -16.12 -4.86
CA ALA A 41 20.56 -16.43 -3.41
C ALA A 41 19.17 -16.89 -2.90
N PHE A 42 18.16 -16.88 -3.77
CA PHE A 42 16.80 -17.33 -3.49
C PHE A 42 16.36 -18.49 -4.39
N GLY A 43 17.32 -19.14 -5.04
CA GLY A 43 17.11 -20.17 -6.05
C GLY A 43 17.07 -19.62 -7.46
N THR A 44 17.08 -20.54 -8.41
CA THR A 44 17.11 -20.26 -9.84
C THR A 44 16.13 -21.18 -10.56
N MET A 45 15.26 -20.61 -11.38
CA MET A 45 14.43 -21.38 -12.29
C MET A 45 15.23 -21.64 -13.55
N VAL A 46 15.33 -22.91 -13.93
CA VAL A 46 16.04 -23.34 -15.14
C VAL A 46 15.00 -23.66 -16.20
N TYR A 47 15.16 -23.01 -17.34
CA TYR A 47 14.36 -23.24 -18.53
C TYR A 47 15.26 -23.77 -19.65
N GLU A 48 14.66 -24.44 -20.62
CA GLU A 48 15.31 -24.89 -21.84
C GLU A 48 14.52 -24.35 -23.03
N CYS A 49 15.21 -23.77 -24.01
CA CYS A 49 14.57 -23.38 -25.26
C CYS A 49 14.11 -24.63 -26.02
N ARG A 50 12.85 -24.62 -26.49
CA ARG A 50 12.28 -25.77 -27.22
C ARG A 50 13.05 -26.11 -28.51
N GLU A 51 13.53 -25.08 -29.22
CA GLU A 51 14.28 -25.24 -30.48
C GLU A 51 15.79 -25.43 -30.26
N CYS A 52 16.49 -24.39 -29.79
CA CYS A 52 17.96 -24.43 -29.73
C CYS A 52 18.53 -25.19 -28.52
N ARG A 53 17.68 -25.77 -27.66
CA ARG A 53 18.06 -26.57 -26.47
C ARG A 53 18.94 -25.84 -25.44
N ASN A 54 19.20 -24.54 -25.61
CA ASN A 54 19.99 -23.75 -24.68
C ASN A 54 19.26 -23.57 -23.35
N LEU A 55 20.02 -23.66 -22.25
CA LEU A 55 19.52 -23.41 -20.90
C LEU A 55 19.45 -21.92 -20.61
N HIS A 56 18.32 -21.50 -20.03
CA HIS A 56 18.08 -20.14 -19.58
C HIS A 56 17.82 -20.11 -18.07
N PHE A 57 18.63 -19.34 -17.35
CA PHE A 57 18.62 -19.27 -15.90
C PHE A 57 17.94 -17.99 -15.43
N VAL A 58 16.81 -18.13 -14.73
CA VAL A 58 16.08 -17.01 -14.16
C VAL A 58 16.22 -17.03 -12.65
N HIS A 59 17.06 -16.14 -12.11
CA HIS A 59 17.23 -16.01 -10.67
C HIS A 59 15.95 -15.54 -9.98
N CYS A 60 15.60 -16.19 -8.88
CA CYS A 60 14.38 -15.90 -8.13
C CYS A 60 14.49 -14.58 -7.36
N CYS A 61 13.33 -13.94 -7.17
CA CYS A 61 13.21 -12.73 -6.39
C CYS A 61 13.17 -13.05 -4.89
N CYS A 62 13.53 -12.09 -4.02
CA CYS A 62 13.57 -12.32 -2.57
C CYS A 62 12.20 -12.46 -1.89
N GLY A 63 11.11 -12.13 -2.59
CA GLY A 63 9.74 -12.15 -2.06
C GLY A 63 9.44 -11.09 -0.99
N ASN A 64 10.43 -10.30 -0.55
CA ASN A 64 10.24 -9.27 0.46
C ASN A 64 9.25 -8.20 -0.04
N ARG A 65 8.23 -7.92 0.77
CA ARG A 65 7.18 -6.92 0.50
C ARG A 65 7.69 -5.49 0.35
N HIS A 66 8.92 -5.23 0.78
CA HIS A 66 9.59 -3.94 0.69
C HIS A 66 10.61 -3.86 -0.44
N CYS A 67 10.87 -4.97 -1.15
CA CYS A 67 11.81 -4.98 -2.25
C CYS A 67 11.16 -4.49 -3.55
N PRO A 68 11.61 -3.37 -4.14
CA PRO A 68 10.96 -2.80 -5.31
C PRO A 68 11.01 -3.71 -6.55
N ASN A 69 11.97 -4.63 -6.63
CA ASN A 69 12.04 -5.64 -7.68
C ASN A 69 10.92 -6.68 -7.60
N CYS A 70 10.44 -7.01 -6.40
CA CYS A 70 9.46 -8.07 -6.19
C CYS A 70 8.01 -7.59 -6.32
N GLN A 71 7.79 -6.29 -6.19
CA GLN A 71 6.47 -5.74 -5.93
C GLN A 71 5.73 -5.22 -7.16
N GLN A 72 6.43 -5.03 -8.28
CA GLN A 72 5.83 -4.45 -9.49
C GLN A 72 4.73 -5.36 -10.06
N SER A 73 5.02 -6.63 -10.33
CA SER A 73 4.01 -7.58 -10.87
C SER A 73 2.87 -7.84 -9.90
N LYS A 74 3.15 -7.86 -8.59
CA LYS A 74 2.12 -8.02 -7.55
C LYS A 74 1.13 -6.86 -7.52
N ALA A 75 1.58 -5.63 -7.81
CA ALA A 75 0.71 -4.47 -7.89
C ALA A 75 -0.31 -4.59 -9.03
N ASP A 76 0.14 -5.05 -10.19
CA ASP A 76 -0.72 -5.17 -11.38
C ASP A 76 -1.75 -6.29 -11.19
N GLN A 77 -1.33 -7.45 -10.66
CA GLN A 77 -2.25 -8.54 -10.30
C GLN A 77 -3.29 -8.11 -9.26
N TRP A 78 -2.86 -7.43 -8.20
CA TRP A 78 -3.77 -6.92 -7.17
C TRP A 78 -4.75 -5.89 -7.73
N LEU A 79 -4.27 -4.97 -8.59
CA LEU A 79 -5.11 -3.97 -9.24
C LEU A 79 -6.20 -4.65 -10.07
N ASN A 80 -5.84 -5.64 -10.89
CA ASN A 80 -6.81 -6.38 -11.70
C ASN A 80 -7.87 -7.06 -10.83
N GLN A 81 -7.47 -7.68 -9.71
CA GLN A 81 -8.41 -8.26 -8.75
C GLN A 81 -9.32 -7.22 -8.11
N GLN A 82 -8.82 -6.02 -7.78
CA GLN A 82 -9.67 -4.96 -7.22
C GLN A 82 -10.63 -4.38 -8.26
N MET A 83 -10.19 -4.25 -9.53
CA MET A 83 -11.04 -3.82 -10.64
C MET A 83 -12.21 -4.78 -10.84
N LYS A 84 -11.98 -6.09 -10.77
CA LYS A 84 -13.04 -7.12 -10.83
C LYS A 84 -14.04 -7.02 -9.67
N LYS A 85 -13.73 -6.31 -8.57
CA LYS A 85 -14.59 -6.11 -7.40
C LYS A 85 -15.28 -4.76 -7.34
N LEU A 86 -15.11 -3.91 -8.37
CA LEU A 86 -15.80 -2.63 -8.42
C LEU A 86 -17.32 -2.85 -8.53
N LEU A 87 -18.03 -2.13 -7.67
CA LEU A 87 -19.47 -1.97 -7.67
C LEU A 87 -19.89 -0.83 -8.62
N PRO A 88 -21.06 -0.94 -9.29
CA PRO A 88 -21.56 0.05 -10.26
C PRO A 88 -22.16 1.29 -9.54
N THR A 89 -21.32 2.02 -8.81
CA THR A 89 -21.72 3.21 -8.04
C THR A 89 -20.63 4.28 -8.12
N HIS A 90 -20.91 5.49 -7.62
CA HIS A 90 -19.89 6.51 -7.41
C HIS A 90 -18.99 6.15 -6.21
N TYR A 91 -17.81 6.74 -6.12
CA TYR A 91 -16.78 6.41 -5.14
C TYR A 91 -16.20 7.67 -4.52
N PHE A 92 -15.60 7.47 -3.35
CA PHE A 92 -14.85 8.46 -2.62
C PHE A 92 -13.43 7.98 -2.35
N LEU A 93 -12.47 8.89 -2.48
CA LEU A 93 -11.12 8.75 -1.96
C LEU A 93 -11.00 9.58 -0.70
N LEU A 94 -11.00 8.91 0.45
CA LEU A 94 -10.86 9.55 1.75
C LEU A 94 -9.46 9.33 2.30
N THR A 95 -8.81 10.39 2.78
CA THR A 95 -7.46 10.34 3.34
C THR A 95 -7.44 10.88 4.77
N ILE A 96 -6.96 10.08 5.72
CA ILE A 96 -6.77 10.48 7.12
C ILE A 96 -5.27 10.53 7.40
N THR A 97 -4.76 11.70 7.77
CA THR A 97 -3.34 11.92 8.02
C THR A 97 -3.09 12.22 9.48
N LEU A 98 -2.14 11.50 10.09
CA LEU A 98 -1.73 11.81 11.46
C LEU A 98 -0.86 13.09 11.50
N PRO A 99 -1.09 13.99 12.46
CA PRO A 99 -0.28 15.20 12.64
C PRO A 99 1.21 14.92 12.80
N GLN A 100 2.01 15.95 12.54
CA GLN A 100 3.46 15.86 12.67
C GLN A 100 3.91 15.49 14.08
N ASP A 101 3.24 16.02 15.10
CA ASP A 101 3.67 15.85 16.50
C ASP A 101 3.41 14.42 17.02
N LEU A 102 2.63 13.61 16.30
CA LEU A 102 2.48 12.17 16.61
C LEU A 102 3.58 11.31 16.00
N ARG A 103 4.32 11.83 15.00
CA ARG A 103 5.14 10.99 14.12
C ARG A 103 6.20 10.20 14.86
N ASP A 104 6.84 10.77 15.87
CA ASP A 104 7.89 10.06 16.61
C ASP A 104 7.35 8.93 17.48
N VAL A 105 6.22 9.16 18.16
CA VAL A 105 5.54 8.10 18.92
C VAL A 105 5.05 7.01 18.00
N VAL A 106 4.41 7.36 16.88
CA VAL A 106 3.88 6.42 15.89
C VAL A 106 5.00 5.62 15.23
N ARG A 107 6.13 6.26 14.91
CA ARG A 107 7.31 5.61 14.33
C ARG A 107 7.94 4.60 15.28
N SER A 108 7.89 4.87 16.58
CA SER A 108 8.47 4.01 17.62
C SER A 108 7.53 2.89 18.07
N HIS A 109 6.20 3.08 17.96
CA HIS A 109 5.17 2.13 18.38
C HIS A 109 4.24 1.79 17.20
N GLN A 110 4.84 1.30 16.11
CA GLN A 110 4.18 1.15 14.81
C GLN A 110 2.99 0.20 14.85
N ARG A 111 3.10 -0.94 15.53
CA ARG A 111 2.05 -1.98 15.50
C ARG A 111 0.78 -1.46 16.16
N GLU A 112 0.94 -0.86 17.34
CA GLU A 112 -0.11 -0.28 18.16
C GLU A 112 -0.72 0.92 17.45
N SER A 113 0.11 1.85 16.99
CA SER A 113 -0.35 3.11 16.39
C SER A 113 -1.01 2.91 15.03
N TYR A 114 -0.45 2.08 14.15
CA TYR A 114 -1.09 1.77 12.87
C TYR A 114 -2.36 0.92 13.07
N GLY A 115 -2.36 0.01 14.05
CA GLY A 115 -3.55 -0.75 14.43
C GLY A 115 -4.68 0.18 14.88
N ALA A 116 -4.37 1.12 15.76
CA ALA A 116 -5.28 2.16 16.23
C ALA A 116 -5.77 3.05 15.08
N LEU A 117 -4.88 3.47 14.18
CA LEU A 117 -5.24 4.27 13.01
C LEU A 117 -6.34 3.57 12.18
N PHE A 118 -6.17 2.29 11.85
CA PHE A 118 -7.20 1.51 11.15
C PHE A 118 -8.50 1.34 11.95
N ALA A 119 -8.41 0.95 13.21
CA ALA A 119 -9.59 0.69 14.05
C ALA A 119 -10.42 1.96 14.29
N CYS A 120 -9.76 3.05 14.69
CA CYS A 120 -10.40 4.33 14.96
C CYS A 120 -11.04 4.92 13.70
N THR A 121 -10.39 4.77 12.53
CA THR A 121 -10.99 5.18 11.25
C THR A 121 -12.27 4.40 10.97
N ASN A 122 -12.26 3.07 11.14
CA ASN A 122 -13.43 2.25 10.89
C ASN A 122 -14.61 2.62 11.81
N GLU A 123 -14.35 2.73 13.11
CA GLU A 123 -15.38 3.10 14.08
C GLU A 123 -15.92 4.51 13.85
N ALA A 124 -15.07 5.46 13.46
CA ALA A 124 -15.49 6.84 13.21
C ALA A 124 -16.35 6.94 11.94
N LEU A 125 -15.98 6.22 10.88
CA LEU A 125 -16.76 6.17 9.65
C LEU A 125 -18.12 5.50 9.84
N LYS A 126 -18.15 4.34 10.51
CA LYS A 126 -19.41 3.65 10.82
C LYS A 126 -20.38 4.55 11.59
N LYS A 127 -19.86 5.20 12.64
CA LYS A 127 -20.66 6.12 13.47
C LYS A 127 -21.27 7.26 12.67
N LEU A 128 -20.54 7.82 11.70
CA LEU A 128 -21.08 8.90 10.88
C LEU A 128 -21.98 8.40 9.76
N ALA A 129 -21.62 7.31 9.08
CA ALA A 129 -22.41 6.77 7.99
C ALA A 129 -23.84 6.38 8.44
N GLN A 130 -24.01 5.97 9.70
CA GLN A 130 -25.31 5.65 10.30
C GLN A 130 -26.27 6.84 10.36
N ASP A 131 -25.77 8.08 10.36
CA ASP A 131 -26.62 9.27 10.37
C ASP A 131 -27.35 9.39 9.02
N LYS A 132 -28.69 9.55 9.07
CA LYS A 132 -29.56 9.68 7.89
C LYS A 132 -29.24 10.91 7.04
N ARG A 133 -28.55 11.91 7.58
CA ARG A 133 -28.05 13.07 6.81
C ARG A 133 -26.90 12.69 5.86
N PHE A 134 -26.28 11.53 6.08
CA PHE A 134 -25.20 10.99 5.25
C PHE A 134 -25.68 9.78 4.45
N VAL A 135 -25.53 8.57 4.99
CA VAL A 135 -25.88 7.31 4.30
C VAL A 135 -27.08 6.63 4.96
N GLY A 136 -27.24 6.79 6.28
CA GLY A 136 -28.32 6.18 7.06
C GLY A 136 -28.05 4.74 7.49
N SER A 137 -26.84 4.21 7.33
CA SER A 137 -26.46 2.86 7.79
C SER A 137 -24.96 2.77 8.09
N ASP A 138 -24.59 1.90 9.04
CA ASP A 138 -23.20 1.60 9.39
C ASP A 138 -22.63 0.39 8.61
N GLN A 139 -23.44 -0.26 7.76
CA GLN A 139 -23.07 -1.39 6.90
C GLN A 139 -22.33 -0.92 5.64
N ILE A 140 -21.27 -0.14 5.85
CA ILE A 140 -20.38 0.39 4.82
C ILE A 140 -19.25 -0.59 4.52
N GLY A 141 -18.82 -0.68 3.26
CA GLY A 141 -17.69 -1.49 2.82
C GLY A 141 -16.67 -0.65 2.09
N TYR A 142 -15.39 -0.83 2.38
CA TYR A 142 -14.33 -0.03 1.74
C TYR A 142 -12.97 -0.72 1.83
N LEU A 143 -12.06 -0.28 0.97
CA LEU A 143 -10.66 -0.70 0.97
C LEU A 143 -9.82 0.39 1.64
N ALA A 144 -9.05 0.04 2.66
CA ALA A 144 -8.15 0.94 3.36
C ALA A 144 -6.68 0.51 3.20
N ALA A 145 -5.80 1.45 2.83
CA ALA A 145 -4.38 1.20 2.64
C ALA A 145 -3.53 2.18 3.45
N LEU A 146 -2.62 1.64 4.26
CA LEU A 146 -1.66 2.41 5.04
C LEU A 146 -0.48 2.86 4.19
N HIS A 147 -0.21 4.15 4.20
CA HIS A 147 1.03 4.75 3.71
C HIS A 147 1.77 5.44 4.85
N THR A 148 3.10 5.46 4.77
CA THR A 148 3.95 6.01 5.85
C THR A 148 4.95 7.05 5.37
N TRP A 149 4.86 7.51 4.11
CA TRP A 149 5.81 8.43 3.51
C TRP A 149 5.15 9.56 2.74
N GLY A 150 5.81 10.71 2.71
CA GLY A 150 5.51 11.80 1.80
C GLY A 150 6.36 11.75 0.52
N GLY A 151 6.18 12.74 -0.35
CA GLY A 151 6.95 12.86 -1.59
C GLY A 151 8.46 12.97 -1.38
N MET A 152 8.93 13.41 -0.21
CA MET A 152 10.35 13.54 0.12
C MET A 152 10.90 12.35 0.92
N LEU A 153 10.14 11.25 0.98
CA LEU A 153 10.43 10.08 1.84
C LEU A 153 10.46 10.41 3.34
N GLN A 154 9.90 11.55 3.73
CA GLN A 154 9.71 11.88 5.12
C GLN A 154 8.61 11.00 5.71
N TYR A 155 8.75 10.64 6.98
CA TYR A 155 7.72 9.87 7.67
C TYR A 155 6.41 10.66 7.73
N HIS A 156 5.35 10.07 7.19
CA HIS A 156 4.04 10.71 7.02
C HIS A 156 2.95 9.63 7.02
N PRO A 157 2.56 9.11 8.20
CA PRO A 157 1.56 8.07 8.32
C PRO A 157 0.15 8.58 7.99
N HIS A 158 -0.48 7.96 7.01
CA HIS A 158 -1.84 8.25 6.57
C HIS A 158 -2.52 6.99 6.02
N LEU A 159 -3.85 6.97 6.06
CA LEU A 159 -4.66 5.98 5.36
C LEU A 159 -5.26 6.60 4.12
N HIS A 160 -5.28 5.86 3.01
CA HIS A 160 -6.21 6.10 1.92
C HIS A 160 -7.32 5.06 1.94
N LEU A 161 -8.55 5.52 1.75
CA LEU A 161 -9.73 4.70 1.70
C LEU A 161 -10.40 4.89 0.34
N VAL A 162 -10.71 3.79 -0.33
CA VAL A 162 -11.55 3.76 -1.52
C VAL A 162 -12.91 3.22 -1.10
N ILE A 163 -13.90 4.10 -1.11
CA ILE A 163 -15.22 3.88 -0.51
C ILE A 163 -16.26 3.94 -1.64
N PRO A 164 -16.99 2.86 -1.94
CA PRO A 164 -18.21 2.91 -2.76
C PRO A 164 -19.25 3.81 -2.07
N GLY A 165 -19.98 4.58 -2.87
CA GLY A 165 -20.86 5.67 -2.42
C GLY A 165 -22.18 5.19 -1.85
N GLY A 166 -22.16 4.32 -0.85
CA GLY A 166 -23.35 3.88 -0.14
C GLY A 166 -23.08 2.82 0.92
N ALA A 167 -24.15 2.27 1.46
CA ALA A 167 -24.17 1.21 2.48
C ALA A 167 -25.25 0.19 2.14
N LEU A 168 -25.19 -0.97 2.80
CA LEU A 168 -26.34 -1.88 2.83
C LEU A 168 -27.33 -1.43 3.91
N SER A 169 -28.62 -1.74 3.76
CA SER A 169 -29.58 -1.63 4.86
C SER A 169 -29.23 -2.60 6.00
N ASP A 170 -29.81 -2.41 7.19
CA ASP A 170 -29.51 -3.24 8.38
C ASP A 170 -29.75 -4.75 8.15
N HIS A 171 -30.69 -5.09 7.27
CA HIS A 171 -31.01 -6.47 6.88
C HIS A 171 -30.30 -6.94 5.60
N ASN A 172 -29.43 -6.11 5.02
CA ASN A 172 -28.73 -6.37 3.75
C ASN A 172 -29.65 -6.60 2.54
N GLU A 173 -30.85 -6.05 2.57
CA GLU A 173 -31.87 -6.24 1.54
C GLU A 173 -31.90 -5.11 0.50
N GLN A 174 -31.32 -3.95 0.83
CA GLN A 174 -31.37 -2.76 0.00
C GLN A 174 -30.02 -2.04 -0.02
N TRP A 175 -29.73 -1.37 -1.14
CA TRP A 175 -28.62 -0.44 -1.25
C TRP A 175 -29.07 0.97 -0.86
N LEU A 176 -28.39 1.56 0.12
CA LEU A 176 -28.58 2.93 0.55
C LEU A 176 -27.50 3.80 -0.08
N SER A 177 -27.86 4.49 -1.17
CA SER A 177 -26.94 5.36 -1.89
C SER A 177 -26.65 6.64 -1.11
N SER A 178 -25.39 7.01 -1.02
CA SER A 178 -24.96 8.33 -0.52
C SER A 178 -25.15 9.40 -1.59
N ARG A 179 -25.07 10.67 -1.19
CA ARG A 179 -24.90 11.77 -2.15
C ARG A 179 -23.65 11.56 -3.01
N GLN A 180 -23.64 12.06 -4.25
CA GLN A 180 -22.50 11.89 -5.16
C GLN A 180 -21.27 12.72 -4.77
N ASP A 181 -21.49 13.86 -4.12
CA ASP A 181 -20.46 14.83 -3.76
C ASP A 181 -19.94 14.67 -2.33
N LEU A 182 -20.67 13.91 -1.49
CA LEU A 182 -20.39 13.81 -0.07
C LEU A 182 -20.76 12.44 0.51
N PHE A 183 -19.76 11.69 0.95
CA PHE A 183 -19.97 10.48 1.74
C PHE A 183 -20.28 10.81 3.21
N VAL A 184 -19.36 11.50 3.87
CA VAL A 184 -19.50 12.05 5.23
C VAL A 184 -18.76 13.38 5.33
N HIS A 185 -19.18 14.27 6.23
CA HIS A 185 -18.43 15.49 6.48
C HIS A 185 -17.10 15.22 7.20
N THR A 186 -16.02 15.84 6.70
CA THR A 186 -14.66 15.65 7.21
C THR A 186 -14.47 16.22 8.62
N LYS A 187 -15.17 17.30 8.98
CA LYS A 187 -15.01 17.96 10.29
C LYS A 187 -15.58 17.13 11.46
N PRO A 188 -16.82 16.61 11.40
CA PRO A 188 -17.28 15.63 12.39
C PRO A 188 -16.40 14.37 12.44
N LEU A 189 -15.94 13.89 11.27
CA LEU A 189 -15.08 12.72 11.19
C LEU A 189 -13.75 12.94 11.90
N GLU A 190 -13.17 14.13 11.74
CA GLU A 190 -11.95 14.56 12.44
C GLU A 190 -12.13 14.49 13.96
N ILE A 191 -13.23 15.07 14.48
CA ILE A 191 -13.50 15.12 15.92
C ILE A 191 -13.62 13.71 16.50
N ILE A 192 -14.43 12.85 15.85
CA ILE A 192 -14.67 11.48 16.32
C ILE A 192 -13.39 10.65 16.22
N PHE A 193 -12.68 10.72 15.08
CA PHE A 193 -11.43 10.01 14.87
C PHE A 193 -10.38 10.42 15.90
N LYS A 194 -10.18 11.72 16.12
CA LYS A 194 -9.22 12.27 17.09
C LYS A 194 -9.51 11.79 18.51
N ALA A 195 -10.78 11.83 18.93
CA ALA A 195 -11.19 11.35 20.24
C ALA A 195 -10.93 9.84 20.41
N LYS A 196 -11.30 9.03 19.42
CA LYS A 196 -11.05 7.58 19.42
C LYS A 196 -9.56 7.25 19.44
N PHE A 197 -8.76 7.94 18.61
CA PHE A 197 -7.33 7.72 18.54
C PHE A 197 -6.64 8.10 19.87
N LYS A 198 -7.06 9.19 20.51
CA LYS A 198 -6.61 9.55 21.87
C LYS A 198 -6.91 8.44 22.87
N GLY A 199 -8.13 7.89 22.84
CA GLY A 199 -8.54 6.76 23.67
C GLY A 199 -7.68 5.51 23.42
N ALA A 200 -7.41 5.19 22.16
CA ALA A 200 -6.54 4.06 21.80
C ALA A 200 -5.10 4.26 22.28
N MET A 201 -4.55 5.47 22.18
CA MET A 201 -3.21 5.78 22.71
C MET A 201 -3.16 5.74 24.24
N LYS A 202 -4.24 6.13 24.92
CA LYS A 202 -4.38 5.94 26.38
C LYS A 202 -4.38 4.46 26.75
N LYS A 203 -5.18 3.64 26.07
CA LYS A 203 -5.26 2.19 26.31
C LYS A 203 -3.92 1.48 26.05
N ALA A 204 -3.16 1.96 25.07
CA ALA A 204 -1.82 1.45 24.77
C ALA A 204 -0.73 1.96 25.73
N GLY A 205 -1.06 2.80 26.72
CA GLY A 205 -0.08 3.40 27.62
C GLY A 205 0.86 4.40 26.94
N LEU A 206 0.50 4.94 25.78
CA LEU A 206 1.35 5.83 24.96
C LEU A 206 1.00 7.31 25.13
N LEU A 207 -0.12 7.64 25.79
CA LEU A 207 -0.60 9.02 25.88
C LEU A 207 0.40 9.97 26.54
N HIS A 208 1.16 9.50 27.53
CA HIS A 208 2.19 10.30 28.24
C HIS A 208 3.39 10.65 27.34
N LYS A 209 3.59 9.95 26.22
CA LYS A 209 4.67 10.22 25.25
C LYS A 209 4.27 11.25 24.19
N ILE A 210 3.01 11.67 24.18
CA ILE A 210 2.43 12.52 23.14
C ILE A 210 2.22 13.92 23.72
N ASP A 211 2.72 14.94 23.03
CA ASP A 211 2.47 16.33 23.39
C ASP A 211 0.95 16.62 23.45
N PRO A 212 0.41 17.06 24.60
CA PRO A 212 -1.00 17.40 24.73
C PRO A 212 -1.53 18.43 23.72
N ALA A 213 -0.67 19.32 23.21
CA ALA A 213 -1.03 20.32 22.19
C ALA A 213 -1.58 19.68 20.91
N VAL A 214 -1.14 18.46 20.58
CA VAL A 214 -1.60 17.72 19.40
C VAL A 214 -3.11 17.49 19.38
N TRP A 215 -3.75 17.44 20.57
CA TRP A 215 -5.18 17.19 20.70
C TRP A 215 -6.01 18.46 20.52
N LYS A 216 -5.40 19.64 20.69
CA LYS A 216 -6.04 20.95 20.55
C LYS A 216 -6.03 21.44 19.09
N GLN A 217 -5.07 21.02 18.28
CA GLN A 217 -5.00 21.38 16.86
C GLN A 217 -6.04 20.65 15.99
N GLN A 218 -6.27 21.19 14.80
CA GLN A 218 -7.07 20.56 13.75
C GLN A 218 -6.27 19.47 13.05
N TRP A 219 -6.89 18.29 12.89
CA TRP A 219 -6.29 17.19 12.14
C TRP A 219 -6.76 17.21 10.68
N VAL A 220 -5.93 16.68 9.79
CA VAL A 220 -6.20 16.71 8.34
C VAL A 220 -6.91 15.45 7.92
N ILE A 221 -8.18 15.61 7.53
CA ILE A 221 -8.98 14.62 6.82
C ILE A 221 -9.47 15.25 5.52
N ASP A 222 -9.21 14.57 4.42
CA ASP A 222 -9.59 14.97 3.07
C ASP A 222 -10.53 13.92 2.47
N SER A 223 -11.53 14.36 1.74
CA SER A 223 -12.51 13.47 1.08
C SER A 223 -12.83 14.03 -0.29
N GLN A 224 -12.64 13.22 -1.32
CA GLN A 224 -12.85 13.60 -2.71
C GLN A 224 -13.80 12.61 -3.37
N ALA A 225 -14.82 13.12 -4.07
CA ALA A 225 -15.59 12.33 -5.03
C ALA A 225 -14.69 11.97 -6.22
N VAL A 226 -14.67 10.70 -6.61
CA VAL A 226 -13.71 10.15 -7.59
C VAL A 226 -14.38 9.31 -8.68
N GLY A 227 -15.62 9.65 -9.02
CA GLY A 227 -16.39 8.98 -10.07
C GLY A 227 -16.57 7.50 -9.74
N GLN A 228 -16.26 6.60 -10.68
CA GLN A 228 -16.46 5.15 -10.53
C GLN A 228 -15.29 4.39 -9.86
N GLY A 229 -14.30 5.10 -9.29
CA GLY A 229 -13.26 4.49 -8.45
C GLY A 229 -12.09 3.81 -9.18
N GLN A 230 -12.17 3.53 -10.50
CA GLN A 230 -11.07 2.90 -11.26
C GLN A 230 -9.77 3.70 -11.13
N ASN A 231 -9.84 5.02 -11.30
CA ASN A 231 -8.67 5.89 -11.22
C ASN A 231 -8.06 5.91 -9.81
N SER A 232 -8.90 5.85 -8.77
CA SER A 232 -8.45 5.76 -7.38
C SER A 232 -7.74 4.43 -7.10
N LEU A 233 -8.23 3.31 -7.64
CA LEU A 233 -7.55 2.02 -7.54
C LEU A 233 -6.22 2.02 -8.33
N ARG A 234 -6.18 2.59 -9.54
CA ARG A 234 -4.93 2.74 -10.33
C ARG A 234 -3.92 3.65 -9.62
N TYR A 235 -4.41 4.71 -8.99
CA TYR A 235 -3.58 5.58 -8.16
C TYR A 235 -3.03 4.77 -6.99
N LEU A 236 -3.90 4.07 -6.24
CA LEU A 236 -3.54 3.38 -5.03
C LEU A 236 -2.60 2.18 -5.25
N SER A 237 -2.80 1.40 -6.32
CA SER A 237 -1.94 0.24 -6.65
C SER A 237 -0.46 0.61 -6.76
N ARG A 238 -0.16 1.82 -7.26
CA ARG A 238 1.20 2.37 -7.38
C ARG A 238 1.88 2.57 -6.04
N TYR A 239 1.13 2.70 -4.94
CA TYR A 239 1.66 2.98 -3.60
C TYR A 239 1.45 1.84 -2.61
N VAL A 240 0.53 0.93 -2.90
CA VAL A 240 0.21 -0.23 -2.05
C VAL A 240 1.38 -1.22 -1.99
N PHE A 241 2.07 -1.48 -3.09
CA PHE A 241 3.17 -2.46 -3.13
C PHE A 241 4.55 -1.81 -3.26
N ARG A 242 4.63 -0.54 -3.64
CA ARG A 242 5.91 0.17 -3.64
C ARG A 242 6.26 0.67 -2.24
N VAL A 243 7.54 0.68 -1.90
CA VAL A 243 8.04 1.32 -0.68
C VAL A 243 8.69 2.63 -1.05
N ALA A 244 8.13 3.72 -0.52
CA ALA A 244 8.69 5.07 -0.46
C ALA A 244 8.91 5.78 -1.82
N ILE A 245 9.59 5.15 -2.79
CA ILE A 245 10.04 5.78 -4.03
C ILE A 245 9.96 4.83 -5.24
N SER A 246 9.62 5.39 -6.41
CA SER A 246 9.67 4.65 -7.68
C SER A 246 11.05 4.80 -8.33
N ASN A 247 11.46 3.78 -9.11
CA ASN A 247 12.76 3.75 -9.77
C ASN A 247 13.01 5.00 -10.62
N ASN A 248 12.03 5.42 -11.42
CA ASN A 248 12.14 6.57 -12.33
C ASN A 248 12.32 7.92 -11.61
N ARG A 249 12.04 7.98 -10.30
CA ARG A 249 12.27 9.19 -9.50
C ARG A 249 13.74 9.32 -9.09
N ILE A 250 14.49 8.23 -8.96
CA ILE A 250 15.93 8.29 -8.65
C ILE A 250 16.66 8.67 -9.94
N LYS A 251 17.46 9.73 -9.88
CA LYS A 251 18.12 10.34 -11.06
C LYS A 251 19.61 10.10 -11.09
N SER A 252 20.29 10.16 -9.95
CA SER A 252 21.70 9.80 -9.85
C SER A 252 22.06 9.22 -8.48
N ILE A 253 23.15 8.45 -8.47
CA ILE A 253 23.76 7.83 -7.29
C ILE A 253 25.28 8.02 -7.47
N GLU A 254 25.83 9.11 -6.95
CA GLU A 254 27.21 9.54 -7.19
C GLU A 254 27.82 10.12 -5.91
N ASN A 255 29.08 9.81 -5.61
CA ASN A 255 29.86 10.40 -4.52
C ASN A 255 29.12 10.39 -3.15
N GLY A 256 28.48 9.28 -2.79
CA GLY A 256 27.70 9.18 -1.54
C GLY A 256 26.36 9.92 -1.54
N VAL A 257 25.96 10.56 -2.65
CA VAL A 257 24.74 11.37 -2.74
C VAL A 257 23.73 10.74 -3.70
N ILE A 258 22.47 10.69 -3.26
CA ILE A 258 21.34 10.17 -4.03
C ILE A 258 20.42 11.33 -4.39
N LYS A 259 20.29 11.60 -5.69
CA LYS A 259 19.38 12.64 -6.21
C LYS A 259 18.09 12.01 -6.70
N PHE A 260 16.95 12.56 -6.28
CA PHE A 260 15.65 12.10 -6.75
C PHE A 260 14.59 13.19 -6.87
N LEU A 261 13.64 12.97 -7.79
CA LEU A 261 12.52 13.86 -8.05
C LEU A 261 11.45 13.77 -6.97
N TYR A 262 10.90 14.91 -6.56
CA TYR A 262 9.67 15.01 -5.79
C TYR A 262 8.78 16.13 -6.35
N LYS A 263 7.46 16.03 -6.14
CA LYS A 263 6.52 17.07 -6.56
C LYS A 263 6.29 18.04 -5.39
N ASP A 264 6.66 19.30 -5.57
CA ASP A 264 6.29 20.39 -4.68
C ASP A 264 4.78 20.63 -4.85
N ARG A 265 3.98 20.20 -3.86
CA ARG A 265 2.51 20.28 -3.94
C ARG A 265 2.01 21.72 -3.90
N LYS A 266 2.72 22.63 -3.21
CA LYS A 266 2.35 24.06 -3.13
C LYS A 266 2.54 24.74 -4.49
N ARG A 267 3.69 24.50 -5.13
CA ARG A 267 4.03 25.12 -6.43
C ARG A 267 3.61 24.29 -7.65
N LYS A 268 3.06 23.10 -7.44
CA LYS A 268 2.70 22.10 -8.48
C LYS A 268 3.86 21.72 -9.44
N LYS A 269 5.12 21.96 -9.06
CA LYS A 269 6.32 21.71 -9.88
C LYS A 269 7.14 20.50 -9.39
N TRP A 270 7.80 19.82 -10.31
CA TRP A 270 8.79 18.79 -9.97
C TRP A 270 10.11 19.46 -9.57
N LYS A 271 10.74 18.93 -8.53
CA LYS A 271 12.04 19.39 -8.00
C LYS A 271 12.94 18.20 -7.73
N VAL A 272 14.25 18.43 -7.76
CA VAL A 272 15.26 17.45 -7.36
C VAL A 272 15.63 17.71 -5.91
N MET A 273 15.75 16.65 -5.13
CA MET A 273 16.34 16.67 -3.80
C MET A 273 17.57 15.75 -3.81
N ALA A 274 18.60 16.16 -3.09
CA ALA A 274 19.80 15.39 -2.83
C ALA A 274 19.81 14.95 -1.36
N LEU A 275 20.11 13.69 -1.10
CA LEU A 275 20.34 13.17 0.25
C LEU A 275 21.67 12.42 0.28
N ASP A 276 22.36 12.48 1.41
CA ASP A 276 23.42 11.52 1.73
C ASP A 276 22.87 10.08 1.69
N ALA A 277 23.72 9.13 1.31
CA ALA A 277 23.35 7.73 1.17
C ALA A 277 22.81 7.12 2.47
N MET A 278 23.41 7.45 3.61
CA MET A 278 22.96 6.96 4.91
C MET A 278 21.59 7.55 5.27
N GLU A 279 21.37 8.84 5.01
CA GLU A 279 20.07 9.49 5.23
C GLU A 279 18.98 8.92 4.32
N PHE A 280 19.29 8.63 3.05
CA PHE A 280 18.37 7.96 2.15
C PHE A 280 18.00 6.57 2.66
N ILE A 281 18.99 5.76 3.07
CA ILE A 281 18.74 4.42 3.62
C ILE A 281 17.90 4.51 4.89
N ARG A 282 18.22 5.44 5.81
CA ARG A 282 17.43 5.68 7.02
C ARG A 282 15.99 6.03 6.69
N ARG A 283 15.77 6.95 5.73
CA ARG A 283 14.43 7.33 5.26
C ARG A 283 13.71 6.18 4.57
N PHE A 284 14.40 5.33 3.83
CA PHE A 284 13.77 4.15 3.22
C PHE A 284 13.32 3.15 4.29
N LEU A 285 14.22 2.82 5.22
CA LEU A 285 14.01 1.77 6.21
C LEU A 285 12.91 2.11 7.22
N GLN A 286 12.67 3.38 7.55
CA GLN A 286 11.57 3.75 8.44
C GLN A 286 10.16 3.37 7.91
N HIS A 287 10.05 3.02 6.62
CA HIS A 287 8.81 2.56 5.98
C HIS A 287 8.69 1.03 5.92
N VAL A 288 9.69 0.30 6.43
CA VAL A 288 9.59 -1.16 6.65
C VAL A 288 8.57 -1.39 7.75
N LEU A 289 7.55 -2.20 7.44
CA LEU A 289 6.43 -2.43 8.35
C LEU A 289 6.76 -3.55 9.34
N PRO A 290 6.11 -3.59 10.52
CA PRO A 290 6.27 -4.68 11.45
C PRO A 290 5.92 -6.03 10.80
N LYS A 291 6.62 -7.09 11.21
CA LYS A 291 6.38 -8.45 10.68
C LYS A 291 4.91 -8.84 10.85
N GLY A 292 4.27 -9.30 9.78
CA GLY A 292 2.86 -9.71 9.80
C GLY A 292 1.85 -8.55 9.84
N PHE A 293 2.27 -7.28 9.78
CA PHE A 293 1.33 -6.17 9.79
C PHE A 293 0.60 -6.03 8.45
N MET A 294 -0.74 -6.13 8.46
CA MET A 294 -1.57 -6.01 7.26
C MET A 294 -1.72 -4.55 6.83
N LYS A 295 -1.11 -4.20 5.68
CA LYS A 295 -1.07 -2.82 5.13
C LYS A 295 -2.34 -2.43 4.39
N ILE A 296 -3.01 -3.40 3.76
CA ILE A 296 -4.26 -3.21 3.02
C ILE A 296 -5.31 -4.00 3.76
N ARG A 297 -6.45 -3.39 4.04
CA ARG A 297 -7.55 -4.04 4.73
C ARG A 297 -8.84 -3.77 3.95
N HIS A 298 -9.72 -4.74 3.95
CA HIS A 298 -11.05 -4.62 3.39
C HIS A 298 -12.05 -4.68 4.54
N TYR A 299 -13.02 -3.77 4.53
CA TYR A 299 -14.01 -3.60 5.60
C TYR A 299 -15.42 -3.82 5.08
N GLY A 300 -16.33 -4.15 5.99
CA GLY A 300 -17.76 -4.38 5.75
C GLY A 300 -18.02 -5.32 4.59
N PHE A 301 -18.90 -4.92 3.67
CA PHE A 301 -19.30 -5.75 2.53
C PHE A 301 -18.18 -5.99 1.50
N LEU A 302 -17.02 -5.32 1.60
CA LEU A 302 -15.84 -5.63 0.79
C LEU A 302 -14.87 -6.61 1.49
N ASN A 303 -15.11 -6.92 2.77
CA ASN A 303 -14.32 -7.90 3.50
C ASN A 303 -14.48 -9.29 2.84
N PRO A 304 -13.39 -10.02 2.55
CA PRO A 304 -13.46 -11.38 2.01
C PRO A 304 -14.33 -12.36 2.80
N ASN A 305 -14.54 -12.11 4.09
CA ASN A 305 -15.38 -12.93 4.96
C ASN A 305 -16.84 -12.43 5.05
N CYS A 306 -17.24 -11.44 4.25
CA CYS A 306 -18.64 -11.04 4.17
C CYS A 306 -19.45 -12.18 3.53
N ALA A 307 -20.61 -12.49 4.12
CA ALA A 307 -21.49 -13.52 3.59
C ALA A 307 -22.15 -13.12 2.26
N LEU A 308 -22.32 -11.81 2.00
CA LEU A 308 -22.84 -11.33 0.73
C LEU A 308 -21.75 -11.33 -0.35
N SER A 309 -22.07 -11.92 -1.49
CA SER A 309 -21.20 -11.86 -2.67
C SER A 309 -21.19 -10.45 -3.27
N ILE A 310 -20.11 -10.13 -3.98
CA ILE A 310 -20.01 -8.87 -4.73
C ILE A 310 -21.12 -8.80 -5.79
N GLU A 311 -21.45 -9.92 -6.41
CA GLU A 311 -22.53 -10.06 -7.38
C GLU A 311 -23.87 -9.68 -6.77
N LYS A 312 -24.17 -10.16 -5.55
CA LYS A 312 -25.41 -9.80 -4.87
C LYS A 312 -25.48 -8.30 -4.56
N ILE A 313 -24.37 -7.71 -4.15
CA ILE A 313 -24.31 -6.26 -3.89
C ILE A 313 -24.51 -5.48 -5.20
N ARG A 314 -23.98 -5.96 -6.33
CA ARG A 314 -24.23 -5.37 -7.65
C ARG A 314 -25.70 -5.43 -8.01
N GLU A 315 -26.37 -6.55 -7.79
CA GLU A 315 -27.82 -6.67 -8.00
C GLU A 315 -28.59 -5.64 -7.17
N LEU A 316 -28.25 -5.49 -5.88
CA LEU A 316 -28.91 -4.51 -5.00
C LEU A 316 -28.71 -3.05 -5.45
N ILE A 317 -27.56 -2.74 -6.06
CA ILE A 317 -27.29 -1.41 -6.63
C ILE A 317 -28.05 -1.24 -7.96
N SER A 318 -28.06 -2.27 -8.81
CA SER A 318 -28.72 -2.24 -10.12
C SER A 318 -30.24 -2.30 -10.02
N PHE A 319 -30.83 -2.83 -8.95
CA PHE A 319 -32.29 -2.77 -8.72
C PHE A 319 -32.79 -1.33 -8.52
N ILE A 320 -31.88 -0.38 -8.28
CA ILE A 320 -32.14 1.08 -8.23
C ILE A 320 -31.90 1.74 -9.61
N HIS A 321 -31.31 1.00 -10.57
CA HIS A 321 -30.98 1.45 -11.92
C HIS A 321 -31.36 0.38 -12.95
N ASP A 322 -32.64 0.26 -13.28
CA ASP A 322 -33.02 -0.34 -14.55
C ASP A 322 -32.42 0.51 -15.68
N ILE A 323 -31.69 -0.20 -16.56
CA ILE A 323 -30.99 0.28 -17.76
C ILE A 323 -29.73 1.11 -17.47
N VAL A 324 -28.56 0.44 -17.42
CA VAL A 324 -27.42 0.68 -18.35
C VAL A 324 -26.23 -0.24 -18.02
N ALA A 325 -25.67 -0.78 -19.11
CA ALA A 325 -24.33 -1.34 -19.30
C ALA A 325 -24.12 -2.84 -19.00
N LEU A 326 -24.55 -3.61 -20.00
CA LEU A 326 -23.82 -4.72 -20.61
C LEU A 326 -22.34 -4.80 -20.19
N PHE A 327 -22.01 -5.98 -19.65
CA PHE A 327 -20.76 -6.73 -19.84
C PHE A 327 -19.64 -6.00 -20.57
N THR A 328 -18.72 -5.41 -19.80
CA THR A 328 -17.33 -5.34 -20.25
C THR A 328 -16.69 -6.68 -19.97
N GLN A 329 -16.57 -7.53 -20.99
CA GLN A 329 -15.64 -8.65 -20.94
C GLN A 329 -14.23 -8.08 -20.76
N ILE A 330 -13.73 -8.13 -19.53
CA ILE A 330 -12.31 -7.93 -19.26
C ILE A 330 -11.63 -9.18 -19.82
N ARG A 331 -11.05 -9.05 -21.02
CA ARG A 331 -10.13 -10.07 -21.55
C ARG A 331 -9.09 -10.34 -20.47
N GLU A 332 -9.02 -11.57 -20.01
CA GLU A 332 -7.87 -11.98 -19.21
C GLU A 332 -6.64 -11.80 -20.10
N PRO A 333 -5.62 -11.04 -19.67
CA PRO A 333 -4.41 -10.96 -20.45
C PRO A 333 -3.83 -12.37 -20.49
N GLU A 334 -3.79 -12.97 -21.69
CA GLU A 334 -2.95 -14.13 -21.93
C GLU A 334 -1.55 -13.73 -21.47
N MET A 335 -1.01 -14.42 -20.47
CA MET A 335 0.37 -14.21 -20.09
C MET A 335 1.21 -14.77 -21.24
N PRO A 336 1.93 -13.93 -21.99
CA PRO A 336 2.77 -14.45 -23.05
C PRO A 336 3.77 -15.44 -22.44
N GLY A 337 3.95 -16.59 -23.12
CA GLY A 337 5.00 -17.54 -22.79
C GLY A 337 6.36 -16.84 -22.69
N ILE A 338 7.24 -17.30 -21.80
CA ILE A 338 8.57 -16.70 -21.66
C ILE A 338 9.35 -17.05 -22.93
N LYS A 339 9.70 -16.05 -23.73
CA LYS A 339 10.46 -16.21 -24.96
C LYS A 339 11.96 -16.09 -24.70
N TYR A 340 12.76 -16.91 -25.37
CA TYR A 340 14.21 -16.81 -25.32
C TYR A 340 14.68 -15.58 -26.12
N SER A 341 15.44 -14.68 -25.50
CA SER A 341 15.82 -13.40 -26.11
C SER A 341 16.70 -13.53 -27.36
N HIS A 342 17.39 -14.66 -27.53
CA HIS A 342 18.29 -14.88 -28.65
C HIS A 342 17.58 -15.41 -29.91
N CYS A 343 16.61 -16.33 -29.75
CA CYS A 343 15.94 -16.97 -30.89
C CYS A 343 14.42 -16.78 -30.94
N GLY A 344 13.81 -16.10 -29.97
CA GLY A 344 12.38 -15.77 -29.95
C GLY A 344 11.41 -16.92 -29.65
N HIS A 345 11.92 -18.15 -29.54
CA HIS A 345 11.12 -19.35 -29.25
C HIS A 345 10.76 -19.50 -27.77
N ASP A 346 9.74 -20.31 -27.49
CA ASP A 346 9.24 -20.55 -26.15
C ASP A 346 10.22 -21.34 -25.28
N LEU A 347 10.29 -20.95 -24.01
CA LEU A 347 11.04 -21.64 -22.98
C LEU A 347 10.16 -22.69 -22.27
N LYS A 348 10.68 -23.91 -22.15
CA LYS A 348 10.10 -24.98 -21.33
C LYS A 348 10.78 -24.97 -19.96
N PHE A 349 9.98 -24.99 -18.89
CA PHE A 349 10.52 -25.16 -17.54
C PHE A 349 11.14 -26.56 -17.39
N VAL A 350 12.35 -26.63 -16.82
CA VAL A 350 13.05 -27.90 -16.58
C VAL A 350 13.00 -28.24 -15.09
N PHE A 351 13.61 -27.41 -14.24
CA PHE A 351 13.63 -27.63 -12.80
C PHE A 351 13.91 -26.34 -12.02
N PHE A 352 13.71 -26.40 -10.70
CA PHE A 352 14.08 -25.35 -9.77
C PHE A 352 15.35 -25.74 -9.02
N ALA A 353 16.44 -25.00 -9.24
CA ALA A 353 17.67 -25.12 -8.48
C ALA A 353 17.47 -24.42 -7.12
N LYS A 354 17.46 -25.22 -6.04
CA LYS A 354 17.38 -24.69 -4.68
C LYS A 354 18.60 -23.81 -4.38
N PRO A 355 18.45 -22.70 -3.63
CA PRO A 355 19.61 -21.94 -3.17
C PRO A 355 20.49 -22.83 -2.28
N GLU A 356 21.80 -22.60 -2.30
CA GLU A 356 22.72 -23.21 -1.34
C GLU A 356 22.18 -23.01 0.09
N ALA A 357 22.22 -24.08 0.89
CA ALA A 357 21.71 -24.05 2.25
C ALA A 357 22.38 -22.91 3.02
N ARG A 358 21.58 -21.98 3.55
CA ARG A 358 22.10 -20.94 4.43
C ARG A 358 22.66 -21.64 5.67
N SER A 359 23.97 -21.58 5.87
CA SER A 359 24.55 -21.77 7.19
C SER A 359 23.76 -20.87 8.16
N ARG A 360 23.15 -21.48 9.17
CA ARG A 360 22.49 -20.70 10.23
C ARG A 360 23.59 -19.85 10.86
N PRO A 361 23.48 -18.50 10.89
CA PRO A 361 24.39 -17.73 11.71
C PRO A 361 24.16 -18.16 13.15
N GLY A 362 25.23 -18.63 13.79
CA GLY A 362 25.29 -18.90 15.23
C GLY A 362 25.02 -17.66 16.06
#